data_AF-A0A2D6X8E9-F1
#
_entry.id   AF-A0A2D6X8E9-F1
#
_cell.length_a   1.000
_cell.length_b   1.000
_cell.length_c   1.000
_cell.angle_alpha   90.00
_cell.angle_beta   90.00
_cell.angle_gamma   90.00
#
_symmetry.space_group_name_H-M   'P 1'
#
loop_
_entity.id
_entity.type
_entity.pdbx_description
1 polymer ?
#
loop_
_entity_poly.entity_id
_entity_poly.type
_entity_poly.pdbx_seq_one_letter_code
_entity_poly.pdbx_strand_id
1 'polypeptide(L)'
;MNKIIGISGVAGSGKDTFCDFLSARLPCERYSLATELKNEVNQWCRMHYHIDSVNCSRDEKEIIRPFLVAHGTTKRKLSDGRHWIEKLHNKVIKGNRSKFKIITDIRYDDYENDEVSWLKNELGGILVHVSQYTIENAVHIEKPVNYIGPTRRFREPANSEEARNDPNLKEKSDFQIEWEFIKNGQIEQLEPYINDFMAWLIGDHEKDNTSRQHFNKES
;
A
#
# COMPACT_ATOMS: atom_id res chain seq x y z
N MET A 1 -2.99 22.36 1.61
CA MET A 1 -3.81 21.15 1.42
C MET A 1 -3.00 19.96 1.86
N ASN A 2 -3.56 19.12 2.74
CA ASN A 2 -2.93 17.89 3.19
C ASN A 2 -3.33 16.78 2.22
N LYS A 3 -2.37 16.09 1.60
CA LYS A 3 -2.62 14.96 0.68
C LYS A 3 -2.49 13.65 1.45
N ILE A 4 -3.45 12.75 1.23
CA ILE A 4 -3.47 11.41 1.82
C ILE A 4 -3.13 10.40 0.73
N ILE A 5 -2.16 9.54 1.00
CA ILE A 5 -1.64 8.54 0.05
C ILE A 5 -1.78 7.17 0.70
N GLY A 6 -2.62 6.30 0.13
CA GLY A 6 -2.65 4.89 0.48
C GLY A 6 -1.67 4.11 -0.40
N ILE A 7 -0.97 3.16 0.20
CA ILE A 7 -0.05 2.25 -0.51
C ILE A 7 -0.60 0.84 -0.43
N SER A 8 -0.64 0.16 -1.57
CA SER A 8 -1.08 -1.23 -1.72
C SER A 8 -0.06 -2.06 -2.52
N GLY A 9 -0.21 -3.38 -2.44
CA GLY A 9 0.60 -4.35 -3.16
C GLY A 9 0.92 -5.59 -2.32
N VAL A 10 1.18 -6.72 -2.99
CA VAL A 10 1.47 -8.01 -2.36
C VAL A 10 2.70 -8.00 -1.44
N ALA A 11 2.81 -8.99 -0.55
CA ALA A 11 3.96 -9.13 0.33
C ALA A 11 5.29 -9.20 -0.45
N GLY A 12 6.24 -8.34 -0.11
CA GLY A 12 7.54 -8.28 -0.78
C GLY A 12 7.55 -7.60 -2.16
N SER A 13 6.45 -6.95 -2.58
CA SER A 13 6.45 -6.10 -3.79
C SER A 13 7.35 -4.87 -3.67
N GLY A 14 7.82 -4.55 -2.46
CA GLY A 14 8.66 -3.41 -2.15
C GLY A 14 7.88 -2.14 -1.76
N LYS A 15 6.59 -2.24 -1.46
CA LYS A 15 5.77 -1.15 -0.89
C LYS A 15 6.43 -0.42 0.29
N ASP A 16 7.12 -1.15 1.18
CA ASP A 16 7.83 -0.54 2.32
C ASP A 16 9.01 0.29 1.83
N THR A 17 9.80 -0.23 0.87
CA THR A 17 10.89 0.50 0.20
C THR A 17 10.37 1.75 -0.52
N PHE A 18 9.22 1.64 -1.21
CA PHE A 18 8.57 2.79 -1.84
C PHE A 18 8.20 3.86 -0.80
N CYS A 19 7.59 3.45 0.31
CA CYS A 19 7.25 4.35 1.40
C CYS A 19 8.49 5.01 2.02
N ASP A 20 9.60 4.28 2.16
CA ASP A 20 10.87 4.79 2.66
C ASP A 20 11.44 5.90 1.77
N PHE A 21 11.49 5.66 0.46
CA PHE A 21 11.89 6.68 -0.48
C PHE A 21 10.98 7.90 -0.51
N LEU A 22 9.67 7.67 -0.42
CA LEU A 22 8.71 8.76 -0.45
C LEU A 22 8.85 9.64 0.80
N SER A 23 9.02 9.04 1.97
CA SER A 23 9.22 9.78 3.22
C SER A 23 10.55 10.52 3.29
N ALA A 24 11.58 10.04 2.59
CA ALA A 24 12.84 10.77 2.49
C ALA A 24 12.71 12.05 1.63
N ARG A 25 11.75 12.08 0.69
CA ARG A 25 11.55 13.20 -0.26
C ARG A 25 10.40 14.13 0.12
N LEU A 26 9.49 13.70 0.99
CA LEU A 26 8.30 14.47 1.39
C LEU A 26 8.19 14.59 2.91
N PRO A 27 7.81 15.76 3.44
CA PRO A 27 7.43 15.92 4.83
C PRO A 27 6.10 15.20 5.07
N CYS A 28 6.18 13.95 5.51
CA CYS A 28 5.02 13.07 5.65
C CYS A 28 4.93 12.38 7.01
N GLU A 29 3.72 11.98 7.37
CA GLU A 29 3.44 11.11 8.51
C GLU A 29 2.96 9.76 8.03
N ARG A 30 3.37 8.69 8.71
CA ARG A 30 2.98 7.33 8.37
C ARG A 30 1.93 6.79 9.33
N TYR A 31 0.96 6.09 8.76
CA TYR A 31 -0.15 5.46 9.42
C TYR A 31 -0.26 4.02 8.92
N SER A 32 -0.69 3.10 9.77
CA SER A 32 -0.87 1.71 9.41
C SER A 32 -2.08 1.10 10.11
N LEU A 33 -2.96 0.47 9.35
CA LEU A 33 -4.12 -0.27 9.86
C LEU A 33 -3.65 -1.48 10.69
N ALA A 34 -2.59 -2.16 10.25
CA ALA A 34 -1.99 -3.26 10.99
C ALA A 34 -1.40 -2.82 12.35
N THR A 35 -1.05 -1.55 12.53
CA THR A 35 -0.64 -1.03 13.84
C THR A 35 -1.81 -1.02 14.83
N GLU A 36 -3.02 -0.68 14.41
CA GLU A 36 -4.21 -0.75 15.27
C GLU A 36 -4.57 -2.19 15.66
N LEU A 37 -4.39 -3.14 14.74
CA LEU A 37 -4.52 -4.58 15.01
C LEU A 37 -3.51 -5.04 16.07
N LYS A 38 -2.22 -4.73 15.89
CA LYS A 38 -1.16 -5.08 16.85
C LYS A 38 -1.45 -4.47 18.23
N ASN A 39 -1.82 -3.19 18.27
CA ASN A 39 -2.16 -2.52 19.53
C ASN A 39 -3.31 -3.21 20.27
N GLU A 40 -4.37 -3.61 19.55
CA GLU A 40 -5.53 -4.27 20.17
C GLU A 40 -5.17 -5.62 20.79
N VAL A 41 -4.38 -6.43 20.10
CA VAL A 41 -4.04 -7.77 20.60
C VAL A 41 -2.87 -7.78 21.58
N ASN A 42 -2.20 -6.64 21.78
CA ASN A 42 -0.90 -6.62 22.43
C ASN A 42 -0.92 -7.14 23.87
N GLN A 43 -1.95 -6.76 24.63
CA GLN A 43 -2.11 -7.23 26.01
C GLN A 43 -2.22 -8.76 26.05
N TRP A 44 -3.03 -9.35 25.16
CA TRP A 44 -3.19 -10.80 25.08
C TRP A 44 -1.88 -11.49 24.68
N CYS A 45 -1.21 -11.01 23.63
CA CYS A 45 0.06 -11.57 23.17
C CYS A 45 1.13 -11.55 24.27
N ARG A 46 1.23 -10.45 25.02
CA ARG A 46 2.17 -10.31 26.14
C ARG A 46 1.84 -11.27 27.28
N MET A 47 0.57 -11.47 27.60
CA MET A 47 0.13 -12.33 28.69
C MET A 47 0.27 -13.82 28.38
N HIS A 48 -0.05 -14.24 27.15
CA HIS A 48 -0.17 -15.66 26.80
C HIS A 48 0.99 -16.22 25.98
N TYR A 49 1.67 -15.37 25.20
CA TYR A 49 2.80 -15.78 24.35
C TYR A 49 4.11 -15.13 24.77
N HIS A 50 4.08 -14.18 25.71
CA HIS A 50 5.23 -13.37 26.12
C HIS A 50 5.87 -12.59 24.96
N ILE A 51 5.07 -12.22 23.96
CA ILE A 51 5.51 -11.47 22.77
C ILE A 51 4.82 -10.10 22.74
N ASP A 52 5.59 -9.02 22.56
CA ASP A 52 5.06 -7.68 22.25
C ASP A 52 4.69 -7.61 20.77
N SER A 53 3.40 -7.73 20.46
CA SER A 53 2.93 -7.69 19.08
C SER A 53 3.23 -6.37 18.35
N VAL A 54 3.48 -5.27 19.06
CA VAL A 54 3.81 -3.97 18.47
C VAL A 54 5.30 -3.87 18.19
N ASN A 55 6.14 -4.28 19.15
CA ASN A 55 7.59 -4.22 19.11
C ASN A 55 8.20 -5.63 19.23
N CYS A 56 8.01 -6.46 18.21
CA CYS A 56 8.60 -7.79 18.14
C CYS A 56 9.65 -7.89 17.04
N SER A 57 10.60 -8.80 17.24
CA SER A 57 11.52 -9.24 16.19
C SER A 57 10.76 -9.88 15.03
N ARG A 58 11.46 -10.05 13.89
CA ARG A 58 10.87 -10.71 12.72
C ARG A 58 10.38 -12.13 13.05
N ASP A 59 11.18 -12.89 13.79
CA ASP A 59 10.86 -14.29 14.12
C ASP A 59 9.66 -14.39 15.07
N GLU A 60 9.62 -13.56 16.11
CA GLU A 60 8.44 -13.46 17.00
C GLU A 60 7.19 -13.05 16.23
N LYS A 61 7.31 -12.12 15.27
CA LYS A 61 6.22 -11.70 14.41
C LYS A 61 5.71 -12.85 13.53
N GLU A 62 6.57 -13.75 13.07
CA GLU A 62 6.15 -14.96 12.35
C GLU A 62 5.31 -15.87 13.25
N ILE A 63 5.73 -16.06 14.50
CA ILE A 63 5.04 -16.91 15.48
C ILE A 63 3.60 -16.44 15.74
N ILE A 64 3.40 -15.13 15.96
CA ILE A 64 2.06 -14.59 16.27
C ILE A 64 1.23 -14.25 15.03
N ARG A 65 1.79 -14.35 13.82
CA ARG A 65 1.09 -13.97 12.57
C ARG A 65 -0.23 -14.70 12.37
N PRO A 66 -0.35 -16.03 12.58
CA PRO A 66 -1.63 -16.72 12.43
C PRO A 66 -2.72 -16.13 13.32
N PHE A 67 -2.38 -15.73 14.55
CA PHE A 67 -3.30 -15.09 15.47
C PHE A 67 -3.69 -13.67 15.00
N LEU A 68 -2.73 -12.88 14.55
CA LEU A 68 -2.99 -11.53 13.99
C LEU A 68 -3.95 -11.60 12.80
N VAL A 69 -3.71 -12.52 11.87
CA VAL A 69 -4.57 -12.73 10.70
C VAL A 69 -5.96 -13.17 11.14
N ALA A 70 -6.07 -14.20 11.99
CA ALA A 70 -7.37 -14.69 12.46
C ALA A 70 -8.20 -13.60 13.17
N HIS A 71 -7.58 -12.84 14.08
CA HIS A 71 -8.25 -11.74 14.78
C HIS A 71 -8.62 -10.60 13.85
N GLY A 72 -7.69 -10.21 12.96
CA GLY A 72 -7.86 -9.19 11.93
C GLY A 72 -9.06 -9.47 11.03
N THR A 73 -9.09 -10.66 10.43
CA THR A 73 -10.17 -11.13 9.54
C THR A 73 -11.49 -11.25 10.29
N THR A 74 -11.49 -11.73 11.55
CA THR A 74 -12.71 -11.80 12.37
C THR A 74 -13.31 -10.42 12.60
N LYS A 75 -12.50 -9.44 12.99
CA LYS A 75 -12.98 -8.07 13.20
C LYS A 75 -13.50 -7.43 11.92
N ARG A 76 -12.84 -7.69 10.78
CA ARG A 76 -13.33 -7.23 9.48
C ARG A 76 -14.71 -7.81 9.16
N LYS A 77 -14.92 -9.12 9.33
CA LYS A 77 -16.24 -9.75 9.12
C LYS A 77 -17.34 -9.25 10.05
N LEU A 78 -17.00 -8.89 11.29
CA LEU A 78 -17.96 -8.37 12.26
C LEU A 78 -18.35 -6.89 12.04
N SER A 79 -17.62 -6.18 11.18
CA SER A 79 -17.74 -4.74 11.00
C SER A 79 -17.80 -4.33 9.53
N ASP A 80 -17.98 -5.28 8.62
CA ASP A 80 -17.92 -5.07 7.17
C ASP A 80 -16.69 -4.24 6.75
N GLY A 81 -15.53 -4.61 7.29
CA GLY A 81 -14.23 -3.98 7.01
C GLY A 81 -13.91 -2.73 7.85
N ARG A 82 -14.86 -2.16 8.59
CA ARG A 82 -14.71 -0.84 9.23
C ARG A 82 -13.88 -0.81 10.51
N HIS A 83 -13.72 -1.92 11.24
CA HIS A 83 -13.15 -1.89 12.59
C HIS A 83 -11.76 -1.23 12.67
N TRP A 84 -10.85 -1.58 11.77
CA TRP A 84 -9.49 -1.01 11.76
C TRP A 84 -9.48 0.42 11.21
N ILE A 85 -10.36 0.71 10.26
CA ILE A 85 -10.59 2.04 9.69
C ILE A 85 -10.99 3.02 10.80
N GLU A 86 -12.02 2.70 11.58
CA GLU A 86 -12.53 3.58 12.63
C GLU A 86 -11.49 3.86 13.72
N LYS A 87 -10.66 2.84 14.06
CA LYS A 87 -9.55 3.01 14.99
C LYS A 87 -8.47 3.96 14.48
N LEU A 88 -8.18 3.91 13.18
CA LEU A 88 -7.13 4.71 12.57
C LEU A 88 -7.60 6.12 12.16
N HIS A 89 -8.86 6.26 11.75
CA HIS A 89 -9.42 7.46 11.12
C HIS A 89 -9.18 8.73 11.95
N ASN A 90 -9.47 8.67 13.25
CA ASN A 90 -9.25 9.81 14.15
C ASN A 90 -7.77 10.22 14.23
N LYS A 91 -6.84 9.27 14.17
CA LYS A 91 -5.40 9.54 14.20
C LYS A 91 -4.96 10.20 12.89
N VAL A 92 -5.50 9.73 11.76
CA VAL A 92 -5.22 10.33 10.45
C VAL A 92 -5.74 11.76 10.38
N ILE A 93 -6.95 12.05 10.85
CA ILE A 93 -7.51 13.41 10.80
C ILE A 93 -6.80 14.35 11.77
N LYS A 94 -6.63 13.94 13.03
CA LYS A 94 -6.04 14.77 14.10
C LYS A 94 -4.51 14.85 14.07
N GLY A 95 -3.87 13.99 13.29
CA GLY A 95 -2.42 13.99 13.10
C GLY A 95 -1.89 15.36 12.67
N ASN A 96 -0.58 15.53 12.80
CA ASN A 96 0.08 16.83 12.62
C ASN A 96 -0.27 17.43 11.24
N ARG A 97 -0.09 18.74 11.08
CA ARG A 97 -0.37 19.44 9.81
C ARG A 97 0.69 19.15 8.75
N SER A 98 1.23 17.92 8.73
CA SER A 98 2.09 17.47 7.64
C SER A 98 1.35 17.63 6.33
N LYS A 99 2.09 18.07 5.31
CA LYS A 99 1.52 18.25 3.98
C LYS A 99 1.08 16.91 3.38
N PHE A 100 1.73 15.81 3.78
CA PHE A 100 1.42 14.47 3.30
C PHE A 100 1.18 13.50 4.47
N LYS A 101 0.19 12.62 4.31
CA LYS A 101 -0.09 11.51 5.23
C LYS A 101 -0.12 10.23 4.40
N ILE A 102 0.61 9.21 4.83
CA ILE A 102 0.77 7.95 4.11
C ILE A 102 0.14 6.83 4.94
N ILE A 103 -0.80 6.10 4.37
CA ILE A 103 -1.35 4.86 4.94
C ILE A 103 -0.65 3.71 4.22
N THR A 104 0.21 2.99 4.94
CA THR A 104 1.23 2.12 4.33
C THR A 104 0.71 0.76 3.89
N ASP A 105 -0.49 0.38 4.31
CA ASP A 105 -1.00 -0.99 4.24
C ASP A 105 -2.49 -1.08 3.88
N ILE A 106 -2.90 -0.42 2.79
CA ILE A 106 -4.22 -0.64 2.18
C ILE A 106 -4.23 -2.01 1.50
N ARG A 107 -5.15 -2.88 1.91
CA ARG A 107 -5.17 -4.30 1.56
C ARG A 107 -6.52 -4.84 1.12
N TYR A 108 -7.60 -4.12 1.39
CA TYR A 108 -8.93 -4.68 1.19
C TYR A 108 -9.93 -3.74 0.52
N ASP A 109 -10.81 -4.36 -0.25
CA ASP A 109 -11.88 -3.71 -1.00
C ASP A 109 -13.07 -4.67 -1.15
N ASP A 110 -13.38 -5.38 -0.06
CA ASP A 110 -14.36 -6.47 -0.06
C ASP A 110 -15.79 -5.98 0.21
N TYR A 111 -15.89 -4.86 0.92
CA TYR A 111 -17.14 -4.26 1.37
C TYR A 111 -17.31 -2.87 0.74
N GLU A 112 -18.55 -2.39 0.69
CA GLU A 112 -18.89 -1.09 0.07
C GLU A 112 -18.09 0.10 0.65
N ASN A 113 -17.88 0.09 1.98
CA ASN A 113 -17.18 1.14 2.71
C ASN A 113 -15.82 0.68 3.27
N ASP A 114 -15.17 -0.25 2.59
CA ASP A 114 -13.87 -0.80 2.99
C ASP A 114 -12.70 0.18 2.75
N GLU A 115 -11.47 -0.28 2.96
CA GLU A 115 -10.26 0.57 3.02
C GLU A 115 -10.06 1.46 1.79
N VAL A 116 -10.32 0.95 0.58
CA VAL A 116 -10.22 1.76 -0.66
C VAL A 116 -11.30 2.84 -0.72
N SER A 117 -12.54 2.50 -0.39
CA SER A 117 -13.66 3.45 -0.35
C SER A 117 -13.41 4.52 0.70
N TRP A 118 -12.96 4.13 1.90
CA TRP A 118 -12.55 5.04 2.95
C TRP A 118 -11.45 6.00 2.50
N LEU A 119 -10.38 5.47 1.91
CA LEU A 119 -9.27 6.28 1.42
C LEU A 119 -9.72 7.31 0.38
N LYS A 120 -10.52 6.89 -0.61
CA LYS A 120 -10.89 7.75 -1.74
C LYS A 120 -12.05 8.68 -1.41
N ASN A 121 -13.13 8.13 -0.87
CA ASN A 121 -14.41 8.82 -0.73
C ASN A 121 -14.51 9.60 0.59
N GLU A 122 -13.94 9.08 1.68
CA GLU A 122 -14.00 9.76 3.00
C GLU A 122 -12.78 10.65 3.24
N LEU A 123 -11.59 10.20 2.86
CA LEU A 123 -10.34 10.94 3.08
C LEU A 123 -9.94 11.84 1.89
N GLY A 124 -10.55 11.66 0.71
CA GLY A 124 -10.13 12.37 -0.51
C GLY A 124 -8.68 12.05 -0.90
N GLY A 125 -8.21 10.85 -0.54
CA GLY A 125 -6.86 10.38 -0.78
C GLY A 125 -6.72 9.66 -2.12
N ILE A 126 -5.47 9.35 -2.45
CA ILE A 126 -5.09 8.59 -3.65
C ILE A 126 -4.53 7.23 -3.26
N LEU A 127 -4.75 6.23 -4.10
CA LEU A 127 -4.20 4.88 -3.95
C LEU A 127 -3.04 4.66 -4.93
N VAL A 128 -1.90 4.27 -4.40
CA VAL A 128 -0.73 3.83 -5.17
C VAL A 128 -0.58 2.32 -5.03
N HIS A 129 -0.50 1.60 -6.13
CA HIS A 129 -0.23 0.16 -6.15
C HIS A 129 1.20 -0.12 -6.57
N VAL A 130 1.91 -0.93 -5.78
CA VAL A 130 3.31 -1.31 -6.05
C VAL A 130 3.39 -2.79 -6.39
N SER A 131 3.83 -3.06 -7.62
CA SER A 131 4.07 -4.38 -8.19
C SER A 131 5.56 -4.57 -8.47
N GLN A 132 6.06 -5.79 -8.27
CA GLN A 132 7.42 -6.17 -8.60
C GLN A 132 7.41 -7.30 -9.63
N TYR A 133 8.31 -7.25 -10.61
CA TYR A 133 8.48 -8.31 -11.60
C TYR A 133 9.93 -8.72 -11.78
N THR A 134 10.14 -9.93 -12.30
CA THR A 134 11.41 -10.41 -12.85
C THR A 134 11.26 -10.60 -14.36
N ILE A 135 12.33 -10.37 -15.12
CA ILE A 135 12.37 -10.72 -16.53
C ILE A 135 12.72 -12.20 -16.65
N GLU A 136 11.81 -13.00 -17.20
CA GLU A 136 12.10 -14.37 -17.62
C GLU A 136 12.60 -14.36 -19.06
N ASN A 137 13.73 -15.01 -19.30
CA ASN A 137 14.36 -15.06 -20.63
C ASN A 137 13.51 -15.85 -21.62
N ALA A 138 13.65 -15.51 -22.90
CA ALA A 138 12.96 -16.19 -23.98
C ALA A 138 13.23 -17.71 -23.95
N VAL A 139 12.16 -18.50 -24.00
CA VAL A 139 12.24 -19.96 -24.03
C VAL A 139 12.00 -20.43 -25.46
N HIS A 140 12.93 -21.20 -26.00
CA HIS A 140 12.69 -21.94 -27.24
C HIS A 140 11.85 -23.19 -26.91
N ILE A 141 10.59 -23.18 -27.29
CA ILE A 141 9.72 -24.35 -27.16
C ILE A 141 9.88 -25.18 -28.45
N GLU A 142 10.23 -26.46 -28.30
CA GLU A 142 10.34 -27.38 -29.43
C GLU A 142 8.96 -27.64 -30.05
N LYS A 143 8.74 -26.96 -31.19
CA LYS A 143 7.73 -27.14 -32.27
C LYS A 143 6.23 -27.35 -31.91
N PRO A 144 5.33 -26.63 -32.62
CA PRO A 144 5.62 -25.64 -33.67
C PRO A 144 6.19 -24.38 -33.02
N VAL A 145 7.24 -23.83 -33.63
CA VAL A 145 8.14 -22.83 -33.02
C VAL A 145 7.36 -21.55 -32.73
N ASN A 146 6.98 -21.36 -31.47
CA ASN A 146 6.53 -20.07 -30.97
C ASN A 146 7.68 -19.47 -30.17
N TYR A 147 8.32 -18.43 -30.71
CA TYR A 147 9.22 -17.61 -29.92
C TYR A 147 8.37 -16.82 -28.93
N ILE A 148 8.52 -17.12 -27.64
CA ILE A 148 8.00 -16.29 -26.58
C ILE A 148 9.16 -15.38 -26.18
N GLY A 149 9.05 -14.09 -26.49
CA GLY A 149 10.02 -13.08 -26.06
C GLY A 149 10.13 -12.99 -24.54
N PRO A 150 11.08 -12.21 -24.01
CA PRO A 150 11.20 -12.05 -22.57
C PRO A 150 9.88 -11.56 -21.97
N THR A 151 9.39 -12.27 -20.96
CA THR A 151 8.12 -11.97 -20.29
C THR A 151 8.36 -11.45 -18.89
N ARG A 152 7.55 -10.48 -18.46
CA ARG A 152 7.51 -10.04 -17.07
C ARG A 152 6.75 -11.07 -16.25
N ARG A 153 7.43 -11.67 -15.30
CA ARG A 153 6.78 -12.47 -14.26
C ARG A 153 6.64 -11.64 -13.01
N PHE A 154 5.39 -11.29 -12.67
CA PHE A 154 5.10 -10.54 -11.46
C PHE A 154 5.21 -11.43 -10.22
N ARG A 155 5.48 -10.79 -9.08
CA ARG A 155 5.49 -11.45 -7.79
C ARG A 155 4.08 -11.92 -7.45
N GLU A 156 3.97 -13.20 -7.15
CA GLU A 156 2.70 -13.81 -6.78
C GLU A 156 2.24 -13.40 -5.37
N PRO A 157 0.92 -13.36 -5.12
CA PRO A 157 0.35 -13.16 -3.80
C PRO A 157 0.84 -14.20 -2.78
N ALA A 158 1.09 -13.77 -1.53
CA ALA A 158 1.60 -14.69 -0.51
C ALA A 158 0.52 -15.60 0.10
N ASN A 159 -0.75 -15.25 -0.05
CA ASN A 159 -1.88 -15.98 0.50
C ASN A 159 -3.18 -15.73 -0.30
N SER A 160 -4.23 -16.48 0.02
CA SER A 160 -5.53 -16.37 -0.65
C SER A 160 -6.23 -15.00 -0.46
N GLU A 161 -5.95 -14.28 0.63
CA GLU A 161 -6.52 -12.94 0.85
C GLU A 161 -5.90 -11.92 -0.09
N GLU A 162 -4.56 -11.93 -0.23
CA GLU A 162 -3.84 -11.11 -1.20
C GLU A 162 -4.24 -11.49 -2.64
N ALA A 163 -4.35 -12.78 -2.97
CA ALA A 163 -4.73 -13.21 -4.32
C ALA A 163 -6.12 -12.73 -4.74
N ARG A 164 -7.02 -12.59 -3.77
CA ARG A 164 -8.39 -12.12 -3.99
C ARG A 164 -8.49 -10.60 -4.09
N ASN A 165 -7.72 -9.86 -3.30
CA ASN A 165 -7.81 -8.40 -3.22
C ASN A 165 -6.87 -7.66 -4.16
N ASP A 166 -5.66 -8.19 -4.43
CA ASP A 166 -4.64 -7.50 -5.20
C ASP A 166 -5.12 -7.03 -6.59
N PRO A 167 -5.90 -7.83 -7.36
CA PRO A 167 -6.46 -7.36 -8.63
C PRO A 167 -7.35 -6.13 -8.48
N ASN A 168 -8.23 -6.11 -7.47
CA ASN A 168 -9.15 -4.99 -7.22
C ASN A 168 -8.37 -3.74 -6.77
N LEU A 169 -7.36 -3.91 -5.91
CA LEU A 169 -6.49 -2.81 -5.47
C LEU A 169 -5.71 -2.21 -6.65
N LYS A 170 -5.21 -3.06 -7.55
CA LYS A 170 -4.51 -2.63 -8.76
C LYS A 170 -5.45 -1.88 -9.70
N GLU A 171 -6.63 -2.43 -9.98
CA GLU A 171 -7.65 -1.80 -10.84
C GLU A 171 -8.07 -0.43 -10.30
N LYS A 172 -8.29 -0.32 -8.99
CA LYS A 172 -8.72 0.92 -8.33
C LYS A 172 -7.58 1.87 -8.00
N SER A 173 -6.33 1.58 -8.34
CA SER A 173 -5.22 2.49 -8.03
C SER A 173 -5.19 3.70 -8.96
N ASP A 174 -4.83 4.85 -8.40
CA ASP A 174 -4.66 6.11 -9.15
C ASP A 174 -3.28 6.19 -9.81
N PHE A 175 -2.30 5.47 -9.25
CA PHE A 175 -0.96 5.33 -9.81
C PHE A 175 -0.42 3.92 -9.58
N GLN A 176 0.18 3.33 -10.62
CA GLN A 176 0.78 2.00 -10.56
C GLN A 176 2.29 2.10 -10.74
N ILE A 177 3.02 1.50 -9.80
CA ILE A 177 4.46 1.32 -9.87
C ILE A 177 4.72 -0.13 -10.19
N GLU A 178 5.38 -0.38 -11.31
CA GLU A 178 5.85 -1.70 -11.70
C GLU A 178 7.36 -1.65 -11.86
N TRP A 179 8.10 -2.16 -10.88
CA TRP A 179 9.56 -2.16 -10.94
C TRP A 179 10.17 -3.55 -11.03
N GLU A 180 11.33 -3.62 -11.68
CA GLU A 180 12.09 -4.85 -11.79
C GLU A 180 12.73 -5.22 -10.45
N PHE A 181 12.77 -6.51 -10.13
CA PHE A 181 13.52 -7.01 -8.99
C PHE A 181 15.03 -6.82 -9.22
N ILE A 182 15.63 -5.93 -8.45
CA ILE A 182 17.07 -5.66 -8.51
C ILE A 182 17.81 -6.61 -7.57
N LYS A 183 18.63 -7.48 -8.14
CA LYS A 183 19.57 -8.30 -7.37
C LYS A 183 20.65 -7.40 -6.76
N ASN A 184 21.07 -7.71 -5.53
CA ASN A 184 22.15 -7.04 -4.79
C ASN A 184 21.83 -5.67 -4.18
N GLY A 185 20.56 -5.30 -4.05
CA GLY A 185 20.16 -4.14 -3.23
C GLY A 185 20.65 -2.79 -3.77
N GLN A 186 20.85 -2.66 -5.08
CA GLN A 186 21.11 -1.39 -5.76
C GLN A 186 19.84 -0.54 -5.80
N ILE A 187 19.40 -0.12 -4.62
CA ILE A 187 18.14 0.55 -4.33
C ILE A 187 18.05 1.87 -5.11
N GLU A 188 19.17 2.49 -5.48
CA GLU A 188 19.23 3.71 -6.31
C GLU A 188 18.58 3.54 -7.69
N GLN A 189 18.55 2.32 -8.24
CA GLN A 189 17.88 2.06 -9.51
C GLN A 189 16.35 2.18 -9.43
N LEU A 190 15.79 2.28 -8.21
CA LEU A 190 14.38 2.53 -7.98
C LEU A 190 14.02 4.03 -8.00
N GLU A 191 15.02 4.93 -7.96
CA GLU A 191 14.77 6.38 -7.94
C GLU A 191 13.94 6.91 -9.12
N PRO A 192 14.12 6.44 -10.37
CA PRO A 192 13.30 6.90 -11.50
C PRO A 192 11.80 6.70 -11.24
N TYR A 193 11.39 5.54 -10.70
CA TYR A 193 9.99 5.27 -10.39
C TYR A 193 9.42 6.23 -9.33
N ILE A 194 10.25 6.64 -8.37
CA ILE A 194 9.85 7.63 -7.35
C ILE A 194 9.73 9.02 -8.00
N ASN A 195 10.68 9.39 -8.86
CA ASN A 195 10.66 10.67 -9.54
C ASN A 195 9.43 10.80 -10.45
N ASP A 196 9.09 9.74 -11.17
CA ASP A 196 7.88 9.69 -12.01
C ASP A 196 6.62 9.85 -11.17
N PHE A 197 6.52 9.14 -10.04
CA PHE A 197 5.40 9.31 -9.11
C PHE A 197 5.34 10.73 -8.55
N MET A 198 6.48 11.31 -8.16
CA MET A 198 6.54 12.67 -7.62
C MET A 198 6.15 13.72 -8.68
N ALA A 199 6.59 13.54 -9.92
CA ALA A 199 6.23 14.39 -11.04
C ALA A 199 4.73 14.31 -11.33
N TRP A 200 4.13 13.11 -11.30
CA TRP A 200 2.68 12.93 -11.41
C TRP A 200 1.94 13.59 -10.23
N LEU A 201 2.37 13.32 -9.00
CA LEU A 201 1.75 13.83 -7.78
C LEU A 201 1.78 15.37 -7.71
N ILE A 202 2.84 15.99 -8.23
CA ILE A 202 3.03 17.44 -8.25
C ILE A 202 2.39 18.06 -9.50
N GLY A 203 2.54 17.45 -10.67
CA GLY A 203 2.01 17.96 -11.94
C GLY A 203 0.48 18.03 -11.97
N ASP A 204 -0.19 17.15 -11.23
CA ASP A 204 -1.64 17.23 -11.02
C ASP A 204 -2.05 18.51 -10.28
N HIS A 205 -1.17 19.09 -9.45
CA HIS A 205 -1.44 20.35 -8.76
C HIS A 205 -1.43 21.58 -9.68
N GLU A 206 -0.66 21.57 -10.76
CA GLU A 206 -0.63 22.71 -11.68
C GLU A 206 -1.91 22.77 -12.51
N LYS A 207 -2.45 21.61 -12.91
CA LYS A 207 -3.74 21.53 -13.62
C LYS A 207 -4.90 22.00 -12.75
N ASP A 208 -4.95 21.54 -11.50
CA ASP A 208 -6.02 21.88 -10.55
C ASP A 208 -6.00 23.38 -10.14
N ASN A 209 -4.81 24.00 -10.07
CA ASN A 209 -4.67 25.44 -9.85
C ASN A 209 -5.03 26.29 -11.08
N THR A 210 -4.75 25.79 -12.29
CA THR A 210 -5.07 26.51 -13.53
C THR A 210 -6.58 26.50 -13.79
N SER A 211 -7.26 25.38 -13.52
CA SER A 211 -8.72 25.26 -13.60
C SER A 211 -9.45 26.16 -12.60
N ARG A 212 -8.90 26.34 -11.38
CA ARG A 212 -9.45 27.29 -10.38
C ARG A 212 -9.21 28.76 -10.73
N GLN A 213 -8.11 29.08 -11.44
CA GLN A 213 -7.85 30.46 -11.90
C GLN A 213 -8.71 30.87 -13.10
N HIS A 214 -9.17 29.93 -13.94
CA HIS A 214 -10.14 30.23 -15.00
C HIS A 214 -11.56 30.45 -14.45
N PHE A 215 -11.98 29.69 -13.43
CA PHE A 215 -13.29 29.91 -12.80
C PHE A 215 -13.41 31.24 -12.05
N ASN A 216 -12.31 31.78 -11.51
CA ASN A 216 -12.31 33.06 -10.78
C ASN A 216 -12.13 34.30 -11.69
N LYS A 217 -12.06 34.14 -13.02
CA LYS A 217 -11.99 35.26 -13.98
C LYS A 217 -13.30 35.52 -14.74
N GLU A 218 -14.33 34.71 -14.51
CA GLU A 218 -15.65 34.85 -15.14
C GLU A 218 -16.76 35.17 -14.11
N SER A 219 -16.42 35.81 -12.98
CA SER A 219 -17.39 36.33 -12.00
C SER A 219 -17.19 37.81 -11.75
#